data_AF-A0A7K4NDX0-F1
#
_entry.id   AF-A0A7K4NDX0-F1
#
_cell.length_a   1.000
_cell.length_b   1.000
_cell.length_c   1.000
_cell.angle_alpha   90.00
_cell.angle_beta   90.00
_cell.angle_gamma   90.00
#
_symmetry.space_group_name_H-M   'P 1'
#
loop_
_entity.id
_entity.type
_entity.pdbx_description
1 polymer ?
#
loop_
_entity_poly.entity_id
_entity_poly.type
_entity_poly.pdbx_seq_one_letter_code
_entity_poly.pdbx_strand_id
1 'polypeptide(L)'
;MISKDLNEYEKIKKINKKIARTRRQRGYNWENTLVKRFNSIKSWKAFRLGSPSVALPDVLTVNNAESTIFTIEAKSGTGTNLQVPFDQIERCLNWIDNFQIYQKREVILAFKFLSKKRIGTGKYEKRELHEFYKVWDKKKKVIDCVCTYDGKTYALKNGKQKKLVLKDFLMPFKSKYQLFYK
;
A
#
# COMPACT_ATOMS: atom_id res chain seq x y z
N MET A 1 -31.41 31.53 -11.67
CA MET A 1 -30.43 30.52 -12.15
C MET A 1 -29.36 30.18 -11.10
N ILE A 2 -28.84 31.14 -10.34
CA ILE A 2 -27.76 30.96 -9.34
C ILE A 2 -28.02 29.89 -8.25
N SER A 3 -29.28 29.67 -7.84
CA SER A 3 -29.62 28.74 -6.75
C SER A 3 -29.54 27.25 -7.11
N LYS A 4 -29.70 26.87 -8.39
CA LYS A 4 -29.58 25.47 -8.83
C LYS A 4 -28.13 25.00 -8.82
N ASP A 5 -27.21 25.85 -9.27
CA ASP A 5 -25.78 25.54 -9.37
C ASP A 5 -25.12 25.38 -7.98
N LEU A 6 -25.54 26.20 -7.01
CA LEU A 6 -25.09 26.09 -5.61
C LEU A 6 -25.54 24.77 -4.96
N ASN A 7 -26.76 24.32 -5.25
CA ASN A 7 -27.30 23.09 -4.70
C ASN A 7 -26.64 21.83 -5.31
N GLU A 8 -26.27 21.89 -6.59
CA GLU A 8 -25.51 20.84 -7.26
C GLU A 8 -24.07 20.74 -6.72
N TYR A 9 -23.40 21.88 -6.53
CA TYR A 9 -22.07 21.93 -5.92
C TYR A 9 -22.03 21.30 -4.52
N GLU A 10 -22.98 21.67 -3.65
CA GLU A 10 -23.18 21.11 -2.31
C GLU A 10 -23.30 19.58 -2.35
N LYS A 11 -24.09 19.06 -3.29
CA LYS A 11 -24.31 17.63 -3.49
C LYS A 11 -23.02 16.91 -3.90
N ILE A 12 -22.27 17.47 -4.87
CA ILE A 12 -20.98 16.93 -5.33
C ILE A 12 -19.96 16.91 -4.18
N LYS A 13 -19.88 17.99 -3.38
CA LYS A 13 -18.99 18.09 -2.21
C LYS A 13 -19.27 17.00 -1.18
N LYS A 14 -20.54 16.75 -0.85
CA LYS A 14 -20.97 15.69 0.07
C LYS A 14 -20.59 14.30 -0.46
N ILE A 15 -20.80 14.04 -1.75
CA ILE A 15 -20.41 12.78 -2.41
C ILE A 15 -18.89 12.58 -2.32
N ASN A 16 -18.10 13.60 -2.67
CA ASN A 16 -16.64 13.53 -2.64
C ASN A 16 -16.10 13.26 -1.23
N LYS A 17 -16.68 13.90 -0.19
CA LYS A 17 -16.32 13.64 1.22
C LYS A 17 -16.61 12.18 1.61
N LYS A 18 -17.76 11.63 1.22
CA LYS A 18 -18.13 10.22 1.46
C LYS A 18 -17.16 9.26 0.76
N ILE A 19 -16.79 9.56 -0.49
CA ILE A 19 -15.81 8.76 -1.25
C ILE A 19 -14.44 8.80 -0.58
N ALA A 20 -13.95 9.98 -0.18
CA ALA A 20 -12.67 10.14 0.50
C ALA A 20 -12.62 9.35 1.83
N ARG A 21 -13.70 9.44 2.65
CA ARG A 21 -13.82 8.66 3.89
C ARG A 21 -13.76 7.16 3.62
N THR A 22 -14.48 6.69 2.60
CA THR A 22 -14.50 5.27 2.22
C THR A 22 -13.13 4.80 1.75
N ARG A 23 -12.37 5.63 1.02
CA ARG A 23 -10.99 5.33 0.60
C ARG A 23 -10.07 5.19 1.82
N ARG A 24 -10.14 6.12 2.77
CA ARG A 24 -9.35 6.04 4.02
C ARG A 24 -9.66 4.78 4.82
N GLN A 25 -10.94 4.46 5.00
CA GLN A 25 -11.33 3.25 5.73
C GLN A 25 -10.79 1.98 5.07
N ARG A 26 -10.71 1.93 3.74
CA ARG A 26 -10.10 0.79 3.02
C ARG A 26 -8.60 0.68 3.28
N GLY A 27 -7.89 1.82 3.35
CA GLY A 27 -6.48 1.86 3.77
C GLY A 27 -6.31 1.29 5.18
N TYR A 28 -7.05 1.85 6.16
CA TYR A 28 -6.97 1.43 7.55
C TYR A 28 -7.34 -0.05 7.75
N ASN A 29 -8.36 -0.53 7.05
CA ASN A 29 -8.72 -1.94 7.07
C ASN A 29 -7.62 -2.82 6.46
N TRP A 30 -6.90 -2.32 5.45
CA TRP A 30 -5.81 -3.06 4.84
C TRP A 30 -4.61 -3.18 5.79
N GLU A 31 -4.18 -2.06 6.38
CA GLU A 31 -3.15 -1.99 7.41
C GLU A 31 -3.47 -2.94 8.58
N ASN A 32 -4.69 -2.87 9.11
CA ASN A 32 -5.16 -3.76 10.18
C ASN A 32 -5.16 -5.24 9.77
N THR A 33 -5.46 -5.55 8.51
CA THR A 33 -5.42 -6.94 8.00
C THR A 33 -3.99 -7.47 8.02
N LEU A 34 -3.02 -6.67 7.58
CA LEU A 34 -1.60 -7.05 7.60
C LEU A 34 -1.15 -7.32 9.03
N VAL A 35 -1.44 -6.39 9.96
CA VAL A 35 -1.11 -6.55 11.39
C VAL A 35 -1.70 -7.83 11.96
N LYS A 36 -3.00 -8.10 11.73
CA LYS A 36 -3.66 -9.32 12.21
C LYS A 36 -3.00 -10.59 11.64
N ARG A 37 -2.65 -10.60 10.36
CA ARG A 37 -2.01 -11.75 9.71
C ARG A 37 -0.63 -12.04 10.28
N PHE A 38 0.21 -11.02 10.44
CA PHE A 38 1.51 -11.19 11.10
C PHE A 38 1.36 -11.67 12.55
N ASN A 39 0.52 -11.03 13.35
CA ASN A 39 0.30 -11.39 14.75
C ASN A 39 -0.34 -12.78 14.94
N SER A 40 -0.87 -13.39 13.88
CA SER A 40 -1.39 -14.77 13.91
C SER A 40 -0.29 -15.84 13.76
N ILE A 41 0.93 -15.44 13.40
CA ILE A 41 2.08 -16.35 13.26
C ILE A 41 2.93 -16.27 14.52
N LYS A 42 3.40 -17.42 14.99
CA LYS A 42 4.35 -17.50 16.12
C LYS A 42 5.60 -16.66 15.83
N SER A 43 6.13 -16.00 16.86
CA SER A 43 7.34 -15.15 16.83
C SER A 43 7.23 -13.85 16.04
N TRP A 44 6.16 -13.62 15.28
CA TRP A 44 5.91 -12.35 14.62
C TRP A 44 5.13 -11.39 15.52
N LYS A 45 5.55 -10.12 15.52
CA LYS A 45 4.79 -9.00 16.09
C LYS A 45 4.66 -7.91 15.04
N ALA A 46 3.48 -7.33 14.93
CA ALA A 46 3.18 -6.26 13.99
C ALA A 46 2.38 -5.15 14.66
N PHE A 47 2.71 -3.92 14.27
CA PHE A 47 2.15 -2.69 14.80
C PHE A 47 1.70 -1.82 13.64
N ARG A 48 0.47 -1.32 13.71
CA ARG A 48 0.00 -0.28 12.81
C ARG A 48 0.48 1.06 13.34
N LEU A 49 1.16 1.84 12.51
CA LEU A 49 1.77 3.11 12.91
C LEU A 49 1.13 4.32 12.20
N GLY A 50 0.50 4.15 11.02
CA GLY A 50 -0.24 5.22 10.32
C GLY A 50 -1.70 5.33 10.82
N SER A 51 -2.25 6.49 11.20
CA SER A 51 -2.19 7.86 10.65
C SER A 51 -2.41 8.91 11.78
N PRO A 52 -1.91 10.18 11.69
CA PRO A 52 -1.40 10.91 10.53
C PRO A 52 0.09 11.30 10.59
N SER A 53 0.94 10.47 11.20
CA SER A 53 2.37 10.80 11.27
C SER A 53 3.02 10.74 9.88
N VAL A 54 3.61 11.86 9.45
CA VAL A 54 4.43 11.93 8.24
C VAL A 54 5.77 11.19 8.40
N ALA A 55 6.14 10.82 9.63
CA ALA A 55 7.42 10.24 9.98
C ALA A 55 7.41 8.71 10.18
N LEU A 56 6.24 8.06 10.21
CA LEU A 56 6.12 6.61 10.45
C LEU A 56 5.73 5.84 9.18
N PRO A 57 6.21 4.59 8.99
CA PRO A 57 5.66 3.69 7.98
C PRO A 57 4.21 3.32 8.33
N ASP A 58 3.45 2.72 7.41
CA ASP A 58 2.07 2.31 7.72
C ASP A 58 2.04 1.17 8.76
N VAL A 59 2.90 0.17 8.58
CA VAL A 59 3.03 -0.99 9.46
C VAL A 59 4.51 -1.29 9.73
N LEU A 60 4.85 -1.58 10.98
CA LEU A 60 6.14 -2.11 11.41
C LEU A 60 5.95 -3.55 11.89
N THR A 61 6.80 -4.48 11.43
CA THR A 61 6.75 -5.87 11.87
C THR A 61 8.14 -6.37 12.25
N VAL A 62 8.20 -7.21 13.27
CA VAL A 62 9.44 -7.79 13.80
C VAL A 62 9.26 -9.27 14.05
N ASN A 63 10.33 -10.02 13.83
CA ASN A 63 10.53 -11.37 14.32
C ASN A 63 11.91 -11.42 14.98
N ASN A 64 11.93 -11.32 16.31
CA ASN A 64 13.17 -11.27 17.08
C ASN A 64 13.93 -12.60 17.04
N ALA A 65 13.22 -13.73 16.95
CA ALA A 65 13.85 -15.05 16.88
C ALA A 65 14.65 -15.24 15.58
N GLU A 66 14.20 -14.64 14.48
CA GLU A 66 14.87 -14.67 13.17
C GLU A 66 15.67 -13.40 12.87
N SER A 67 15.88 -12.52 13.86
CA SER A 67 16.55 -11.21 13.68
C SER A 67 16.03 -10.46 12.43
N THR A 68 14.71 -10.41 12.27
CA THR A 68 14.05 -9.84 11.09
C THR A 68 13.14 -8.65 11.45
N ILE A 69 13.20 -7.58 10.65
CA ILE A 69 12.32 -6.41 10.72
C ILE A 69 11.84 -6.01 9.33
N PHE A 70 10.55 -5.74 9.19
CA PHE A 70 9.98 -5.15 7.98
C PHE A 70 9.27 -3.83 8.29
N THR A 71 9.49 -2.84 7.44
CA THR A 71 8.57 -1.71 7.30
C THR A 71 7.71 -1.93 6.07
N ILE A 72 6.43 -1.62 6.20
CA ILE A 72 5.45 -1.86 5.13
C ILE A 72 4.70 -0.57 4.85
N GLU A 73 4.68 -0.18 3.58
CA GLU A 73 3.76 0.85 3.07
C GLU A 73 2.63 0.14 2.31
N ALA A 74 1.39 0.39 2.71
CA ALA A 74 0.23 -0.41 2.37
C ALA A 74 -0.77 0.38 1.53
N LYS A 75 -0.94 0.00 0.27
CA LYS A 75 -1.91 0.63 -0.65
C LYS A 75 -3.06 -0.31 -0.96
N SER A 76 -4.29 0.18 -0.82
CA SER A 76 -5.48 -0.56 -1.25
C SER A 76 -6.42 0.29 -2.09
N GLY A 77 -7.06 -0.31 -3.09
CA GLY A 77 -7.95 0.47 -3.96
C GLY A 77 -8.71 -0.30 -5.02
N THR A 78 -9.60 0.44 -5.69
CA THR A 78 -10.46 -0.04 -6.80
C THR A 78 -9.92 0.39 -8.16
N GLY A 79 -8.73 1.00 -8.22
CA GLY A 79 -8.08 1.36 -9.48
C GLY A 79 -7.39 0.16 -10.14
N THR A 80 -6.81 0.40 -11.30
CA THR A 80 -5.89 -0.53 -11.99
C THR A 80 -4.43 -0.26 -11.66
N ASN A 81 -4.15 0.87 -11.00
CA ASN A 81 -2.83 1.28 -10.54
C ASN A 81 -2.91 1.69 -9.07
N LEU A 82 -1.90 1.34 -8.30
CA LEU A 82 -1.69 1.80 -6.93
C LEU A 82 -0.27 2.36 -6.82
N GLN A 83 -0.17 3.63 -6.42
CA GLN A 83 1.09 4.35 -6.31
C GLN A 83 1.55 4.44 -4.86
N VAL A 84 2.83 4.23 -4.65
CA VAL A 84 3.58 4.58 -3.45
C VAL A 84 4.51 5.74 -3.79
N PRO A 85 4.20 6.96 -3.32
CA PRO A 85 5.10 8.11 -3.39
C PRO A 85 6.51 7.84 -2.83
N PHE A 86 7.51 8.49 -3.43
CA PHE A 86 8.93 8.31 -3.09
C PHE A 86 9.22 8.61 -1.60
N ASP A 87 8.62 9.66 -1.03
CA ASP A 87 8.82 10.08 0.35
C ASP A 87 8.40 9.01 1.36
N GLN A 88 7.37 8.23 1.02
CA GLN A 88 6.91 7.14 1.85
C GLN A 88 7.87 5.95 1.83
N ILE A 89 8.51 5.69 0.70
CA ILE A 89 9.54 4.64 0.55
C ILE A 89 10.79 5.04 1.31
N GLU A 90 11.24 6.29 1.16
CA GLU A 90 12.37 6.85 1.90
C GLU A 90 12.15 6.77 3.40
N ARG A 91 10.96 7.13 3.87
CA ARG A 91 10.56 6.96 5.27
C ARG A 91 10.66 5.52 5.75
N CYS A 92 10.19 4.55 4.96
CA CYS A 92 10.30 3.13 5.32
C CYS A 92 11.75 2.66 5.39
N LEU A 93 12.62 3.14 4.49
CA LEU A 93 14.06 2.85 4.48
C LEU A 93 14.74 3.42 5.73
N ASN A 94 14.51 4.71 6.01
CA ASN A 94 15.07 5.38 7.19
C ASN A 94 14.75 4.62 8.48
N TRP A 95 13.51 4.10 8.61
CA TRP A 95 13.15 3.29 9.77
C TRP A 95 14.01 2.03 9.88
N ILE A 96 14.08 1.20 8.84
CA ILE A 96 14.87 -0.03 8.94
C ILE A 96 16.36 0.22 9.15
N ASP A 97 16.92 1.32 8.64
CA ASP A 97 18.34 1.64 8.80
C ASP A 97 18.70 2.05 10.24
N ASN A 98 17.73 2.50 11.03
CA ASN A 98 17.91 2.78 12.46
C ASN A 98 17.91 1.51 13.34
N PHE A 99 17.26 0.42 12.93
CA PHE A 99 17.20 -0.83 13.72
C PHE A 99 18.30 -1.82 13.32
N GLN A 100 19.55 -1.40 13.51
CA GLN A 100 20.72 -2.16 13.03
C GLN A 100 20.92 -3.53 13.69
N ILE A 101 20.30 -3.76 14.85
CA ILE A 101 20.34 -5.04 15.58
C ILE A 101 19.70 -6.20 14.80
N TYR A 102 18.75 -5.90 13.90
CA TYR A 102 18.15 -6.91 13.04
C TYR A 102 19.03 -7.18 11.81
N GLN A 103 19.35 -8.44 11.56
CA GLN A 103 20.15 -8.88 10.42
C GLN A 103 19.37 -8.73 9.10
N LYS A 104 18.11 -9.19 9.09
CA LYS A 104 17.24 -9.08 7.92
C LYS A 104 16.33 -7.87 8.07
N ARG A 105 16.48 -6.92 7.16
CA ARG A 105 15.78 -5.64 7.18
C ARG A 105 15.20 -5.39 5.80
N GLU A 106 13.89 -5.31 5.63
CA GLU A 106 13.30 -5.11 4.29
C GLU A 106 12.18 -4.07 4.31
N VAL A 107 12.08 -3.31 3.22
CA VAL A 107 10.92 -2.47 2.94
C VAL A 107 9.99 -3.22 2.01
N ILE A 108 8.76 -3.47 2.45
CA ILE A 108 7.74 -4.17 1.66
C ILE A 108 6.67 -3.18 1.21
N LEU A 109 6.43 -3.13 -0.10
CA LEU A 109 5.30 -2.40 -0.67
C LEU A 109 4.13 -3.39 -0.82
N ALA A 110 3.07 -3.18 -0.05
CA ALA A 110 1.93 -4.10 0.03
C ALA A 110 0.70 -3.54 -0.70
N PHE A 111 0.37 -4.13 -1.85
CA PHE A 111 -0.72 -3.68 -2.73
C PHE A 111 -1.93 -4.60 -2.61
N LYS A 112 -3.12 -4.01 -2.44
CA LYS A 112 -4.40 -4.74 -2.47
C LYS A 112 -5.36 -4.12 -3.46
N PHE A 113 -5.55 -4.83 -4.57
CA PHE A 113 -6.58 -4.52 -5.55
C PHE A 113 -7.89 -5.19 -5.15
N LEU A 114 -8.92 -4.39 -4.89
CA LEU A 114 -10.22 -4.89 -4.44
C LEU A 114 -10.94 -5.63 -5.58
N SER A 115 -11.85 -6.55 -5.21
CA SER A 115 -12.75 -7.30 -6.11
C SER A 115 -13.77 -6.47 -6.89
N LYS A 116 -13.58 -5.15 -6.91
CA LYS A 116 -14.34 -4.20 -7.71
C LYS A 116 -13.41 -3.17 -8.33
N LYS A 117 -13.56 -2.94 -9.62
CA LYS A 117 -12.85 -1.89 -10.36
C LYS A 117 -13.78 -0.71 -10.58
N ARG A 118 -13.30 0.49 -10.27
CA ARG A 118 -14.06 1.72 -10.49
C ARG A 118 -13.99 2.08 -11.98
N ILE A 119 -15.15 2.21 -12.61
CA ILE A 119 -15.29 2.62 -14.03
C ILE A 119 -15.90 4.02 -14.18
N GLY A 120 -16.40 4.59 -13.08
CA GLY A 120 -16.95 5.95 -13.05
C GLY A 120 -17.22 6.41 -11.62
N THR A 121 -17.85 7.57 -11.44
CA THR A 121 -18.25 8.03 -10.11
C THR A 121 -19.35 7.15 -9.55
N GLY A 122 -19.05 6.44 -8.46
CA GLY A 122 -19.96 5.47 -7.85
C GLY A 122 -20.20 4.18 -8.65
N LYS A 123 -19.67 4.08 -9.88
CA LYS A 123 -19.85 2.91 -10.76
C LYS A 123 -18.68 1.93 -10.66
N TYR A 124 -19.00 0.65 -10.54
CA TYR A 124 -18.04 -0.42 -10.35
C TYR A 124 -18.37 -1.64 -11.20
N GLU A 125 -17.34 -2.31 -11.70
CA GLU A 125 -17.41 -3.65 -12.28
C GLU A 125 -16.77 -4.68 -11.33
N LYS A 126 -17.22 -5.93 -11.38
CA LYS A 126 -16.67 -7.04 -10.60
C LYS A 126 -15.33 -7.48 -11.19
N ARG A 127 -14.38 -7.84 -10.33
CA ARG A 127 -13.12 -8.49 -10.69
C ARG A 127 -12.61 -9.33 -9.53
N GLU A 128 -11.48 -10.00 -9.71
CA GLU A 128 -10.81 -10.72 -8.63
C GLU A 128 -10.10 -9.78 -7.65
N LEU A 129 -9.87 -10.27 -6.44
CA LEU A 129 -9.09 -9.55 -5.44
C LEU A 129 -7.65 -10.04 -5.57
N HIS A 130 -6.72 -9.13 -5.85
CA HIS A 130 -5.29 -9.43 -5.92
C HIS A 130 -4.55 -8.72 -4.80
N GLU A 131 -3.60 -9.44 -4.19
CA GLU A 131 -2.60 -8.89 -3.29
C GLU A 131 -1.21 -9.12 -3.90
N PHE A 132 -0.40 -8.07 -3.94
CA PHE A 132 1.01 -8.15 -4.35
C PHE A 132 1.89 -7.56 -3.27
N TYR A 133 3.03 -8.20 -3.02
CA TYR A 133 4.01 -7.75 -2.05
C TYR A 133 5.33 -7.64 -2.76
N LYS A 134 5.88 -6.43 -2.83
CA LYS A 134 7.11 -6.14 -3.56
C LYS A 134 8.18 -5.68 -2.59
N VAL A 135 9.37 -6.27 -2.65
CA VAL A 135 10.49 -5.79 -1.84
C VAL A 135 11.18 -4.63 -2.56
N TRP A 136 11.41 -3.54 -1.85
CA TRP A 136 12.21 -2.44 -2.36
C TRP A 136 13.69 -2.83 -2.32
N ASP A 137 14.39 -2.68 -3.45
CA ASP A 137 15.83 -2.88 -3.49
C ASP A 137 16.53 -1.64 -2.95
N LYS A 138 17.15 -1.76 -1.78
CA LYS A 138 17.85 -0.68 -1.07
C LYS A 138 18.97 -0.02 -1.90
N LYS A 139 19.51 -0.72 -2.90
CA LYS A 139 20.54 -0.18 -3.79
C LYS A 139 19.96 0.77 -4.85
N LYS A 140 18.63 0.77 -5.04
CA LYS A 140 17.96 1.64 -6.01
C LYS A 140 17.67 2.99 -5.40
N LYS A 141 17.89 4.04 -6.19
CA LYS A 141 17.44 5.39 -5.87
C LYS A 141 15.93 5.40 -5.67
N VAL A 142 15.49 6.00 -4.57
CA VAL A 142 14.08 6.14 -4.21
C VAL A 142 13.35 6.97 -5.27
N ILE A 143 12.18 6.47 -5.69
CA ILE A 143 11.33 7.05 -6.74
C ILE A 143 9.91 6.54 -6.55
N ASP A 144 8.92 7.32 -6.99
CA ASP A 144 7.52 6.89 -7.00
C ASP A 144 7.37 5.53 -7.66
N CYS A 145 6.78 4.59 -6.95
CA CYS A 145 6.53 3.24 -7.43
C CYS A 145 5.05 3.07 -7.73
N VAL A 146 4.72 2.58 -8.92
CA VAL A 146 3.36 2.19 -9.26
C VAL A 146 3.32 0.69 -9.47
N CYS A 147 2.36 0.03 -8.84
CA CYS A 147 1.99 -1.34 -9.11
C CYS A 147 0.68 -1.37 -9.90
N THR A 148 0.64 -2.23 -10.93
CA THR A 148 -0.54 -2.46 -11.76
C THR A 148 -1.35 -3.66 -11.26
N TYR A 149 -2.58 -3.81 -11.75
CA TYR A 149 -3.47 -4.92 -11.39
C TYR A 149 -2.92 -6.31 -11.77
N ASP A 150 -2.05 -6.38 -12.79
CA ASP A 150 -1.34 -7.60 -13.21
C ASP A 150 0.00 -7.81 -12.47
N GLY A 151 0.33 -6.96 -11.48
CA GLY A 151 1.50 -7.14 -10.62
C GLY A 151 2.81 -6.57 -11.18
N LYS A 152 2.79 -5.94 -12.36
CA LYS A 152 3.94 -5.19 -12.89
C LYS A 152 4.22 -3.98 -12.00
N THR A 153 5.49 -3.56 -12.01
CA THR A 153 5.92 -2.33 -11.36
C THR A 153 6.56 -1.41 -12.40
N TYR A 154 6.40 -0.10 -12.18
CA TYR A 154 7.11 0.93 -12.92
C TYR A 154 7.30 2.16 -12.02
N ALA A 155 8.28 2.99 -12.38
CA ALA A 155 8.55 4.23 -11.71
C ALA A 155 7.79 5.38 -12.39
N LEU A 156 7.35 6.37 -11.62
CA LEU A 156 6.83 7.63 -12.16
C LEU A 156 7.86 8.74 -11.92
N LYS A 157 8.31 9.44 -12.97
CA LYS A 157 9.16 10.62 -12.86
C LYS A 157 8.60 11.74 -13.74
N ASN A 158 8.18 12.84 -13.13
CA ASN A 158 7.59 13.99 -13.83
C ASN A 158 6.46 13.57 -14.79
N GLY A 159 5.57 12.68 -14.31
CA GLY A 159 4.46 12.13 -15.10
C GLY A 159 4.85 11.09 -16.15
N LYS A 160 6.14 10.85 -16.41
CA LYS A 160 6.61 9.84 -17.37
C LYS A 160 6.90 8.51 -16.67
N GLN A 161 6.47 7.42 -17.29
CA GLN A 161 6.78 6.07 -16.82
C GLN A 161 8.24 5.73 -17.10
N LYS A 162 8.90 5.08 -16.13
CA LYS A 162 10.24 4.53 -16.25
C LYS A 162 10.24 3.08 -15.81
N LYS A 163 11.10 2.25 -16.42
CA LYS A 163 11.26 0.85 -16.04
C LYS A 163 11.73 0.76 -14.59
N LEU A 164 10.94 0.08 -13.76
CA LEU A 164 11.29 -0.28 -12.38
C LEU A 164 10.70 -1.66 -12.13
N VAL A 165 11.54 -2.69 -12.07
CA VAL A 165 11.10 -4.03 -11.71
C VAL A 165 11.49 -4.28 -10.26
N LEU A 166 10.48 -4.53 -9.41
CA LEU A 166 10.65 -4.99 -8.04
C LEU A 166 10.40 -6.49 -7.96
N LYS A 167 11.18 -7.18 -7.12
CA LYS A 167 11.00 -8.60 -6.86
C LYS A 167 9.74 -8.82 -6.04
N ASP A 168 9.00 -9.88 -6.34
CA ASP A 168 7.94 -10.34 -5.45
C ASP A 168 8.52 -10.86 -4.14
N PHE A 169 7.79 -10.62 -3.07
CA PHE A 169 8.14 -11.04 -1.74
C PHE A 169 7.10 -12.03 -1.22
N LEU A 170 7.52 -13.25 -0.89
CA LEU A 170 6.65 -14.23 -0.24
C LEU A 170 6.43 -13.80 1.22
N MET A 171 5.18 -13.50 1.58
CA MET A 171 4.87 -13.12 2.95
C MET A 171 4.90 -14.34 3.88
N PRO A 172 5.27 -14.16 5.16
CA PRO A 172 5.31 -15.28 6.11
C PRO A 172 3.91 -15.82 6.47
N PHE A 173 2.85 -15.06 6.18
CA PHE A 173 1.47 -15.53 6.34
C PHE A 173 0.92 -16.08 5.02
N LYS A 174 -0.03 -17.02 5.12
CA LYS A 174 -0.81 -17.47 3.97
C LYS A 174 -1.85 -16.42 3.60
N SER A 175 -1.86 -15.99 2.33
CA SER A 175 -2.96 -15.25 1.73
C SER A 175 -3.35 -15.92 0.41
N LYS A 176 -4.61 -16.35 0.32
CA LYS A 176 -5.15 -16.92 -0.94
C LYS A 176 -5.24 -15.92 -2.09
N TYR A 177 -5.02 -14.64 -1.80
CA TYR A 177 -5.05 -13.56 -2.78
C TYR A 177 -3.65 -13.08 -3.17
N GLN A 178 -2.60 -13.58 -2.51
CA GLN A 178 -1.24 -13.23 -2.89
C GLN A 178 -0.90 -13.86 -4.24
N LEU A 179 -0.54 -13.01 -5.19
CA LEU A 179 -0.08 -13.41 -6.51
C LEU A 179 1.38 -13.00 -6.71
N PHE A 180 2.05 -13.71 -7.61
CA PHE A 180 3.44 -13.45 -8.00
C PHE A 180 3.45 -13.06 -9.48
N TYR A 181 4.20 -12.01 -9.79
CA TYR A 181 4.45 -11.59 -11.16
C TYR A 181 5.49 -12.52 -11.80
N LYS A 182 5.20 -12.99 -13.01
CA LYS A 182 6.10 -13.83 -13.82
C LYS A 182 6.97 -12.98 -14.73
#